data_AF-A0AAE3LX04-F1
#
_entry.id   AF-A0AAE3LX04-F1
#
_cell.length_a   1.000
_cell.length_b   1.000
_cell.length_c   1.000
_cell.angle_alpha   90.00
_cell.angle_beta   90.00
_cell.angle_gamma   90.00
#
_symmetry.space_group_name_H-M   'P 1'
#
loop_
_entity.id
_entity.type
_entity.pdbx_description
1 polymer ?
#
loop_
_entity_poly.entity_id
_entity_poly.type
_entity_poly.pdbx_seq_one_letter_code
_entity_poly.pdbx_strand_id
1 'polypeptide(L)'
;ACAPVSNEADLDDILNVVTDLKAAEIGPVLSRLYAQGTQPVALCIGALRHFRQLHTVASDPGGAGAGIGRLRPPVFGPRRDRIMRQASSWGRINLEDALGTITDTDLTLRSAHSAPDRALVERMFIRLAMLGRRKA
;
A
#
# COMPACT_ATOMS: atom_id res chain seq x y z
N ALA A 1 18.04 13.53 -14.00
CA ALA A 1 17.17 12.63 -13.21
C ALA A 1 17.39 12.96 -11.74
N CYS A 2 16.34 13.39 -11.02
CA CYS A 2 16.43 13.52 -9.56
C CYS A 2 16.39 12.11 -8.96
N ALA A 3 17.42 11.74 -8.22
CA ALA A 3 17.37 10.53 -7.39
C ALA A 3 16.22 10.68 -6.39
N PRO A 4 15.41 9.64 -6.16
CA PRO A 4 14.39 9.69 -5.12
C PRO A 4 15.08 9.93 -3.78
N VAL A 5 14.47 10.78 -2.95
CA VAL A 5 14.91 10.96 -1.56
C VAL A 5 14.79 9.59 -0.88
N SER A 6 15.81 9.16 -0.13
CA SER A 6 15.89 7.81 0.44
C SER A 6 14.60 7.35 1.15
N ASN A 7 13.92 8.28 1.82
CA ASN A 7 12.64 8.03 2.49
C ASN A 7 11.49 7.62 1.55
N GLU A 8 11.48 8.11 0.30
CA GLU A 8 10.45 7.76 -0.68
C GLU A 8 10.66 6.34 -1.24
N ALA A 9 11.92 5.93 -1.43
CA ALA A 9 12.25 4.56 -1.80
C ALA A 9 11.90 3.57 -0.68
N ASP A 10 12.24 3.91 0.58
CA ASP A 10 11.91 3.07 1.73
C ASP A 10 10.37 3.01 1.98
N LEU A 11 9.63 4.07 1.65
CA LEU A 11 8.16 4.07 1.66
C LEU A 11 7.59 3.12 0.60
N ASP A 12 8.09 3.18 -0.64
CA ASP A 12 7.66 2.27 -1.69
C ASP A 12 7.96 0.80 -1.31
N ASP A 13 9.05 0.54 -0.57
CA ASP A 13 9.41 -0.80 -0.09
C ASP A 13 8.40 -1.38 0.89
N ILE A 14 7.94 -0.62 1.90
CA ILE A 14 6.89 -1.14 2.81
C ILE A 14 5.59 -1.41 2.08
N LEU A 15 5.23 -0.58 1.10
CA LEU A 15 4.01 -0.76 0.30
C LEU A 15 4.10 -2.01 -0.56
N ASN A 16 5.27 -2.27 -1.15
CA ASN A 16 5.54 -3.52 -1.86
C ASN A 16 5.44 -4.74 -0.94
N VAL A 17 6.04 -4.70 0.25
CA VAL A 17 5.98 -5.78 1.24
C VAL A 17 4.53 -6.12 1.62
N VAL A 18 3.72 -5.10 1.89
CA VAL A 18 2.30 -5.28 2.26
C VAL A 18 1.50 -5.87 1.11
N THR A 19 1.70 -5.35 -0.11
CA THR A 19 0.92 -5.79 -1.28
C THR A 19 1.41 -7.10 -1.89
N ASP A 20 2.66 -7.49 -1.64
CA ASP A 20 3.19 -8.84 -1.87
C ASP A 20 2.84 -9.83 -0.74
N LEU A 21 2.00 -9.41 0.22
CA LEU A 21 1.43 -10.23 1.30
C LEU A 21 2.47 -10.79 2.28
N LYS A 22 3.62 -10.12 2.44
CA LYS A 22 4.74 -10.55 3.27
C LYS A 22 4.64 -10.02 4.70
N ALA A 23 3.61 -10.45 5.44
CA ALA A 23 3.31 -9.93 6.78
C ALA A 23 4.50 -9.98 7.77
N ALA A 24 5.35 -11.02 7.68
CA ALA A 24 6.53 -11.17 8.53
C ALA A 24 7.62 -10.11 8.28
N GLU A 25 7.65 -9.49 7.09
CA GLU A 25 8.63 -8.47 6.73
C GLU A 25 8.19 -7.05 7.16
N ILE A 26 6.91 -6.87 7.54
CA ILE A 26 6.33 -5.55 7.87
C ILE A 26 7.01 -4.90 9.08
N GLY A 27 7.11 -5.62 10.20
CA GLY A 27 7.66 -5.07 11.45
C GLY A 27 9.10 -4.54 11.30
N PRO A 28 10.04 -5.33 10.75
CA PRO A 28 11.42 -4.89 10.51
C PRO A 28 11.52 -3.65 9.59
N VAL A 29 10.73 -3.60 8.52
CA VAL A 29 10.75 -2.47 7.57
C VAL A 29 10.14 -1.21 8.20
N LEU A 30 9.02 -1.33 8.91
CA LEU A 30 8.42 -0.20 9.63
C LEU A 30 9.33 0.33 10.75
N SER A 31 10.00 -0.55 11.48
CA SER A 31 10.95 -0.15 12.52
C SER A 31 12.06 0.73 11.94
N ARG A 32 12.61 0.36 10.78
CA ARG A 32 13.62 1.17 10.06
C ARG A 32 13.06 2.52 9.62
N LEU A 33 11.87 2.55 9.01
CA LEU A 33 11.21 3.79 8.58
C LEU A 33 10.97 4.75 9.75
N TYR A 34 10.53 4.24 10.89
CA TYR A 34 10.34 5.07 12.09
C TYR A 34 11.67 5.57 12.67
N ALA A 35 12.74 4.78 12.58
CA ALA A 35 14.08 5.22 12.98
C ALA A 35 14.64 6.35 12.10
N GLN A 36 14.21 6.42 10.83
CA GLN A 36 14.52 7.51 9.89
C GLN A 36 13.61 8.75 10.05
N GLY A 37 12.64 8.71 10.97
CA GLY A 37 11.72 9.82 11.23
C GLY A 37 10.46 9.86 10.36
N THR A 38 10.16 8.79 9.60
CA THR A 38 8.93 8.71 8.82
C THR A 38 7.70 8.79 9.73
N GLN A 39 6.75 9.66 9.36
CA GLN A 39 5.54 9.88 10.14
C GLN A 39 4.45 8.84 9.83
N PRO A 40 3.67 8.37 10.83
CA PRO A 40 2.53 7.47 10.63
C PRO A 40 1.55 7.96 9.55
N VAL A 41 1.23 9.25 9.55
CA VAL A 41 0.36 9.87 8.55
C VAL A 41 0.92 9.77 7.13
N ALA A 42 2.25 9.90 6.96
CA ALA A 42 2.89 9.76 5.65
C ALA A 42 2.77 8.33 5.11
N LEU A 43 2.84 7.32 5.99
CA LEU A 43 2.63 5.91 5.64
C LEU A 43 1.20 5.66 5.16
N CYS A 44 0.19 6.25 5.82
CA CYS A 44 -1.21 6.16 5.39
C CYS A 44 -1.45 6.82 4.03
N ILE A 45 -0.86 8.00 3.77
CA ILE A 45 -0.95 8.68 2.47
C ILE A 45 -0.32 7.81 1.36
N GLY A 46 0.87 7.27 1.61
CA GLY A 46 1.54 6.36 0.67
C GLY A 46 0.70 5.13 0.38
N ALA A 47 0.16 4.49 1.42
CA ALA A 47 -0.71 3.34 1.29
C ALA A 47 -1.96 3.65 0.46
N LEU A 48 -2.67 4.72 0.79
CA LEU A 48 -3.90 5.10 0.07
C LEU A 48 -3.63 5.34 -1.41
N ARG A 49 -2.52 6.00 -1.75
CA ARG A 49 -2.11 6.23 -3.14
C ARG A 49 -1.82 4.92 -3.88
N HIS A 50 -1.04 4.04 -3.28
CA HIS A 50 -0.66 2.74 -3.89
C HIS A 50 -1.87 1.82 -4.06
N PHE A 51 -2.73 1.69 -3.03
CA PHE A 51 -3.93 0.88 -3.11
C PHE A 51 -4.96 1.43 -4.10
N ARG A 52 -5.09 2.76 -4.24
CA ARG A 52 -5.91 3.35 -5.32
C ARG A 52 -5.36 3.00 -6.70
N GLN A 53 -4.04 3.04 -6.88
CA GLN A 53 -3.41 2.63 -8.13
C GLN A 53 -3.72 1.16 -8.45
N LEU A 54 -3.58 0.26 -7.48
CA LEU A 54 -3.94 -1.15 -7.66
C LEU A 54 -5.43 -1.32 -7.97
N HIS A 55 -6.30 -0.61 -7.27
CA HIS A 55 -7.75 -0.65 -7.49
C HIS A 55 -8.11 -0.19 -8.91
N THR A 56 -7.54 0.91 -9.40
CA THR A 56 -7.72 1.35 -10.79
C THR A 56 -7.34 0.27 -11.79
N VAL A 57 -6.24 -0.45 -11.55
CA VAL A 57 -5.79 -1.54 -12.42
C VAL A 57 -6.73 -2.75 -12.35
N ALA A 58 -7.13 -3.16 -11.15
CA ALA A 58 -7.97 -4.34 -10.93
C ALA A 58 -9.43 -4.14 -11.38
N SER A 59 -9.91 -2.89 -11.41
CA SER A 59 -11.29 -2.53 -11.77
C SER A 59 -11.50 -2.35 -13.27
N ASP A 60 -10.47 -2.54 -14.09
CA ASP A 60 -10.61 -2.44 -15.55
C ASP A 60 -11.42 -3.62 -16.12
N PRO A 61 -12.45 -3.37 -16.97
CA PRO A 61 -13.23 -4.45 -17.58
C PRO A 61 -12.41 -5.39 -18.48
N GLY A 62 -11.30 -4.92 -19.04
CA GLY A 62 -10.34 -5.73 -19.81
C GLY A 62 -9.32 -6.49 -18.94
N GLY A 63 -9.49 -6.45 -17.62
CA GLY A 63 -8.58 -7.05 -16.64
C GLY A 63 -7.33 -6.21 -16.37
N ALA A 64 -6.52 -6.68 -15.42
CA ALA A 64 -5.34 -5.93 -14.93
C ALA A 64 -4.33 -5.55 -16.03
N GLY A 65 -4.20 -6.37 -17.08
CA GLY A 65 -3.33 -6.07 -18.22
C GLY A 65 -3.78 -4.86 -19.06
N ALA A 66 -5.09 -4.64 -19.19
CA ALA A 66 -5.64 -3.43 -19.80
C ALA A 66 -5.57 -2.25 -18.82
N GLY A 67 -5.94 -2.48 -17.55
CA GLY A 67 -5.94 -1.46 -16.50
C GLY A 67 -4.57 -0.81 -16.26
N ILE A 68 -3.49 -1.59 -16.27
CA ILE A 68 -2.12 -1.05 -16.09
C ILE A 68 -1.74 -0.08 -17.21
N GLY A 69 -2.25 -0.27 -18.43
CA GLY A 69 -2.01 0.64 -19.57
C GLY A 69 -2.76 1.97 -19.47
N ARG A 70 -3.81 2.04 -18.64
CA ARG A 70 -4.61 3.24 -18.42
C ARG A 70 -4.07 4.16 -17.32
N LEU A 71 -3.10 3.68 -16.53
CA LEU A 71 -2.48 4.49 -15.50
C LEU A 71 -1.81 5.75 -16.07
N ARG A 72 -1.96 6.85 -15.34
CA ARG A 72 -1.32 8.14 -15.63
C ARG A 72 -0.66 8.66 -14.35
N PRO A 73 0.67 8.86 -14.32
CA PRO A 73 1.64 8.60 -15.40
C PRO A 73 1.78 7.10 -15.74
N PRO A 74 2.20 6.75 -16.97
CA PRO A 74 2.44 5.36 -17.34
C PRO A 74 3.60 4.77 -16.52
N VAL A 75 3.45 3.51 -16.12
CA VAL A 75 4.48 2.77 -15.39
C VAL A 75 5.13 1.76 -16.33
N PHE A 76 6.46 1.66 -16.28
CA PHE A 76 7.25 0.81 -17.16
C PHE A 76 8.14 -0.16 -16.38
N GLY A 77 8.69 -1.15 -17.08
CA GLY A 77 9.67 -2.08 -16.55
C GLY A 77 9.16 -2.95 -15.39
N PRO A 78 10.06 -3.42 -14.50
CA PRO A 78 9.71 -4.36 -13.42
C PRO A 78 8.62 -3.84 -12.47
N ARG A 79 8.51 -2.51 -12.29
CA ARG A 79 7.45 -1.89 -11.49
C ARG A 79 6.07 -2.11 -12.10
N ARG A 80 5.96 -2.03 -13.44
CA ARG A 80 4.70 -2.30 -14.17
C ARG A 80 4.21 -3.72 -13.90
N ASP A 81 5.12 -4.68 -14.05
CA ASP A 81 4.78 -6.10 -13.91
C ASP A 81 4.42 -6.44 -12.46
N ARG A 82 5.11 -5.83 -11.47
CA ARG A 82 4.74 -5.96 -10.06
C ARG A 82 3.35 -5.41 -9.76
N ILE A 83 3.04 -4.18 -10.19
CA ILE A 83 1.71 -3.57 -9.97
C ILE A 83 0.61 -4.44 -10.61
N MET A 84 0.83 -4.91 -11.84
CA MET A 84 -0.13 -5.78 -12.52
C MET A 84 -0.36 -7.09 -11.76
N ARG A 85 0.70 -7.74 -11.27
CA ARG A 85 0.60 -8.96 -10.44
C ARG A 85 -0.11 -8.69 -9.12
N GLN A 86 0.23 -7.62 -8.41
CA GLN A 86 -0.40 -7.25 -7.14
C GLN A 86 -1.88 -6.96 -7.33
N ALA A 87 -2.26 -6.16 -8.33
CA ALA A 87 -3.65 -5.85 -8.64
C ALA A 87 -4.46 -7.12 -8.97
N SER A 88 -3.87 -8.03 -9.75
CA SER A 88 -4.50 -9.32 -10.10
C SER A 88 -4.65 -10.23 -8.88
N SER A 89 -3.61 -10.30 -8.03
CA SER A 89 -3.61 -11.17 -6.84
C SER A 89 -4.58 -10.70 -5.77
N TRP A 90 -4.74 -9.39 -5.60
CA TRP A 90 -5.66 -8.85 -4.62
C TRP A 90 -7.11 -8.92 -5.09
N GLY A 91 -7.35 -8.60 -6.37
CA GLY A 91 -8.69 -8.45 -6.91
C GLY A 91 -9.40 -7.19 -6.41
N ARG A 92 -10.45 -6.77 -7.13
CA ARG A 92 -11.16 -5.51 -6.86
C ARG A 92 -11.77 -5.46 -5.44
N ILE A 93 -12.43 -6.53 -5.01
CA ILE A 93 -13.18 -6.56 -3.73
C ILE A 93 -12.24 -6.34 -2.54
N ASN A 94 -11.15 -7.11 -2.45
CA ASN A 94 -10.19 -6.93 -1.35
C ASN A 94 -9.50 -5.56 -1.40
N LEU A 95 -9.34 -4.95 -2.57
CA LEU A 95 -8.79 -3.60 -2.70
C LEU A 95 -9.77 -2.54 -2.21
N GLU A 96 -11.08 -2.70 -2.44
CA GLU A 96 -12.12 -1.82 -1.89
C GLU A 96 -12.13 -1.90 -0.34
N ASP A 97 -12.09 -3.11 0.23
CA ASP A 97 -12.00 -3.33 1.68
C ASP A 97 -10.71 -2.73 2.28
N ALA A 98 -9.59 -2.88 1.58
CA ALA A 98 -8.32 -2.30 1.98
C ALA A 98 -8.37 -0.78 2.01
N LEU A 99 -8.98 -0.15 0.99
CA LEU A 99 -9.16 1.30 0.92
C LEU A 99 -10.00 1.82 2.09
N GLY A 100 -11.06 1.10 2.49
CA GLY A 100 -11.83 1.41 3.69
C GLY A 100 -10.96 1.36 4.95
N THR A 101 -10.24 0.25 5.15
CA THR A 101 -9.33 0.07 6.31
C THR A 101 -8.27 1.18 6.41
N ILE A 102 -7.69 1.60 5.28
CA ILE A 102 -6.69 2.67 5.24
C ILE A 102 -7.33 4.02 5.60
N THR A 103 -8.52 4.30 5.06
CA THR A 103 -9.25 5.55 5.29
C THR A 103 -9.64 5.71 6.76
N ASP A 104 -10.16 4.65 7.38
CA ASP A 104 -10.51 4.65 8.80
C ASP A 104 -9.29 4.87 9.70
N THR A 105 -8.15 4.28 9.32
CA THR A 105 -6.90 4.45 10.06
C THR A 105 -6.36 5.88 9.92
N ASP A 106 -6.39 6.46 8.71
CA ASP A 106 -5.97 7.85 8.48
C ASP A 106 -6.88 8.84 9.24
N LEU A 107 -8.20 8.60 9.27
CA LEU A 107 -9.13 9.39 10.07
C LEU A 107 -8.81 9.27 11.57
N THR A 108 -8.53 8.06 12.04
CA THR A 108 -8.14 7.83 13.45
C THR A 108 -6.90 8.66 13.77
N LEU A 109 -5.82 8.56 13.01
CA LEU A 109 -4.56 9.31 13.23
C LEU A 109 -4.72 10.84 13.25
N ARG A 110 -5.76 11.37 12.60
CA ARG A 110 -6.03 12.82 12.54
C ARG A 110 -7.02 13.29 13.61
N SER A 111 -7.60 12.36 14.35
CA SER A 111 -8.56 12.65 15.42
C SER A 111 -7.87 12.64 16.79
N ALA A 112 -8.54 13.15 17.82
CA ALA A 112 -8.06 12.97 19.18
C ALA A 112 -8.29 11.51 19.61
N HIS A 113 -7.19 10.75 19.79
CA HIS A 113 -7.23 9.39 20.32
C HIS A 113 -6.07 9.13 21.30
N SER A 114 -6.22 8.09 22.13
CA SER A 114 -5.22 7.69 23.13
C SER A 114 -4.31 6.54 22.68
N ALA A 115 -4.63 5.86 21.57
CA ALA A 115 -3.83 4.77 21.04
C ALA A 115 -2.51 5.27 20.45
N PRO A 116 -1.39 4.53 20.56
CA PRO A 116 -0.14 4.93 19.90
C PRO A 116 -0.22 4.83 18.35
N ASP A 117 0.06 5.93 17.66
CA ASP A 117 -0.03 6.05 16.20
C ASP A 117 0.74 4.97 15.44
N ARG A 118 1.98 4.69 15.88
CA ARG A 118 2.85 3.68 15.25
C ARG A 118 2.21 2.29 15.31
N ALA A 119 1.60 1.95 16.43
CA ALA A 119 0.93 0.66 16.61
C ALA A 119 -0.36 0.57 15.78
N LEU A 120 -1.08 1.68 15.57
CA LEU A 120 -2.24 1.71 14.67
C LEU A 120 -1.83 1.40 13.23
N VAL A 121 -0.79 2.07 12.72
CA VAL A 121 -0.29 1.87 11.36
C VAL A 121 0.30 0.47 11.16
N GLU A 122 1.06 -0.05 12.13
CA GLU A 122 1.60 -1.41 12.07
C GLU A 122 0.47 -2.45 11.98
N ARG A 123 -0.55 -2.35 12.84
CA ARG A 123 -1.71 -3.25 12.80
C ARG A 123 -2.49 -3.13 11.50
N MET A 124 -2.66 -1.91 10.98
CA MET A 124 -3.28 -1.68 9.68
C MET A 124 -2.51 -2.45 8.59
N PHE A 125 -1.20 -2.28 8.49
CA PHE A 125 -0.40 -2.96 7.46
C PHE A 125 -0.42 -4.49 7.59
N ILE A 126 -0.34 -5.03 8.81
CA ILE A 126 -0.49 -6.48 9.04
C ILE A 126 -1.87 -6.95 8.59
N ARG A 127 -2.94 -6.23 8.97
CA ARG A 127 -4.31 -6.56 8.57
C ARG A 127 -4.46 -6.55 7.05
N LEU A 128 -3.87 -5.58 6.35
CA LEU A 128 -3.89 -5.51 4.89
C LEU A 128 -3.18 -6.73 4.27
N ALA A 129 -1.96 -7.06 4.71
CA ALA A 129 -1.25 -8.22 4.18
C ALA A 129 -1.99 -9.54 4.43
N MET A 130 -2.79 -9.63 5.49
CA MET A 130 -3.66 -10.79 5.76
C MET A 130 -4.96 -10.76 4.92
N LEU A 131 -5.53 -9.57 4.68
CA LEU A 131 -6.71 -9.39 3.83
C LEU A 131 -6.44 -9.87 2.40
N GLY A 132 -5.32 -9.48 1.79
CA GLY A 132 -4.98 -9.90 0.43
C GLY A 132 -4.67 -11.39 0.26
N ARG A 133 -4.54 -12.16 1.36
CA ARG A 133 -4.43 -13.64 1.33
C ARG A 133 -5.77 -14.34 1.24
N ARG A 134 -6.88 -13.65 1.49
CA ARG A 134 -8.22 -14.23 1.31
C ARG A 134 -8.43 -14.48 -0.18
N LYS A 135 -8.87 -15.68 -0.54
CA LYS A 135 -9.27 -15.95 -1.94
C LYS A 135 -10.41 -14.99 -2.28
N ALA A 136 -10.17 -14.12 -3.27
CA ALA A 136 -11.21 -13.32 -3.91
C ALA A 136 -12.13 -14.21 -4.75
#